data_AF-A0A1Q7MJH6-F1
#
_entry.id   AF-A0A1Q7MJH6-F1
#
_cell.length_a   1.000
_cell.length_b   1.000
_cell.length_c   1.000
_cell.angle_alpha   90.00
_cell.angle_beta   90.00
_cell.angle_gamma   90.00
#
_symmetry.space_group_name_H-M   'P 1'
#
loop_
_entity.id
_entity.type
_entity.pdbx_description
1 polymer ?
#
loop_
_entity_poly.entity_id
_entity_poly.type
_entity_poly.pdbx_seq_one_letter_code
_entity_poly.pdbx_strand_id
1 'polypeptide(L)' 'MKESEIRRYANEDVVGQRFDGLFVEGRVAEKDGTFLVFEKDSSGECISPDEIRWLVRACRYC' A
#
# COMPACT_ATOMS: atom_id res chain seq x y z
N MET A 1 -9.98 2.13 0.47
CA MET A 1 -9.48 3.52 0.31
C MET A 1 -9.76 3.97 -1.13
N LYS A 2 -10.00 5.26 -1.42
CA LYS A 2 -10.18 5.71 -2.81
C LYS A 2 -8.83 5.78 -3.55
N GLU A 3 -8.84 5.57 -4.87
CA GLU A 3 -7.64 5.68 -5.72
C GLU A 3 -6.89 7.02 -5.57
N SER A 4 -7.63 8.12 -5.40
CA SER A 4 -7.06 9.46 -5.18
C SER A 4 -6.33 9.62 -3.85
N GLU A 5 -6.63 8.79 -2.85
CA GLU A 5 -5.97 8.80 -1.55
C GLU A 5 -4.67 7.99 -1.60
N ILE A 6 -4.68 6.80 -2.23
CA ILE A 6 -3.46 5.98 -2.36
C ILE A 6 -2.40 6.67 -3.22
N ARG A 7 -2.81 7.46 -4.23
CA ARG A 7 -1.90 8.25 -5.08
C ARG A 7 -1.02 9.22 -4.29
N ARG A 8 -1.43 9.65 -3.08
CA ARG A 8 -0.62 10.51 -2.20
C ARG A 8 0.65 9.82 -1.71
N TYR A 9 0.66 8.49 -1.72
CA TYR A 9 1.78 7.67 -1.31
C TYR A 9 2.58 7.13 -2.50
N ALA A 10 2.35 7.64 -3.72
CA ALA A 10 3.01 7.15 -4.93
C ALA A 10 4.54 7.07 -4.77
N ASN A 11 5.11 5.88 -5.02
CA ASN A 11 6.51 5.54 -4.87
C ASN A 11 7.07 5.54 -3.44
N GLU A 12 6.23 5.70 -2.41
CA GLU A 12 6.61 5.66 -1.00
C GLU A 12 6.48 4.25 -0.41
N ASP A 13 7.35 3.97 0.56
CA ASP A 13 7.15 2.85 1.49
C ASP A 13 6.02 3.22 2.48
N VAL A 14 5.12 2.28 2.71
CA VAL A 14 3.91 2.46 3.50
C VAL A 14 3.70 1.31 4.48
N VAL A 15 3.02 1.62 5.58
CA VAL A 15 2.43 0.64 6.48
C VAL A 15 0.93 0.91 6.61
N GLY A 16 0.15 -0.15 6.79
CA GLY A 16 -1.30 -0.04 6.79
C GLY A 16 -2.02 -1.27 7.31
N GLN A 17 -3.33 -1.26 7.07
CA GLN A 17 -4.21 -2.38 7.39
C GLN A 17 -5.23 -2.61 6.28
N ARG A 18 -5.48 -3.88 5.98
CA ARG A 18 -6.55 -4.35 5.10
C ARG A 18 -7.90 -4.38 5.82
N PHE A 19 -9.00 -4.49 5.08
CA PHE A 19 -10.34 -4.62 5.64
C PHE A 19 -10.58 -5.97 6.37
N ASP A 20 -9.80 -7.00 6.05
CA ASP A 20 -9.80 -8.29 6.74
C ASP A 20 -9.07 -8.26 8.11
N GLY A 21 -8.44 -7.14 8.44
CA GLY A 21 -7.71 -6.93 9.68
C GLY A 21 -6.21 -7.21 9.60
N LEU A 22 -5.70 -7.74 8.49
CA LEU A 22 -4.27 -8.01 8.29
C LEU A 22 -3.48 -6.71 8.13
N PHE A 23 -2.26 -6.71 8.66
CA PHE A 23 -1.31 -5.62 8.49
C PHE A 23 -0.57 -5.76 7.16
N VAL A 24 -0.24 -4.62 6.58
CA VAL A 24 0.52 -4.51 5.32
C VAL A 24 1.74 -3.63 5.56
N GLU A 25 2.92 -4.14 5.22
CA GLU A 25 4.11 -3.32 4.95
C GLU A 25 4.47 -3.50 3.48
N GLY A 26 4.61 -2.40 2.76
CA GLY A 26 4.85 -2.48 1.34
C GLY A 26 5.24 -1.14 0.73
N ARG A 27 5.22 -1.12 -0.60
CA ARG A 27 5.48 0.08 -1.39
C ARG A 27 4.31 0.35 -2.32
N VAL A 28 3.88 1.60 -2.39
CA VAL A 28 2.88 1.99 -3.39
C VAL A 28 3.57 2.21 -4.73
N ALA A 29 3.14 1.50 -5.75
CA ALA A 29 3.61 1.71 -7.12
C ALA A 29 2.45 1.57 -8.12
N GLU A 30 2.63 2.21 -9.27
CA GLU A 30 1.68 2.13 -10.37
C GLU A 30 1.88 0.83 -11.16
N LYS A 31 0.78 0.16 -11.48
CA LYS A 31 0.73 -1.01 -12.36
C LYS A 31 -0.49 -0.87 -13.27
N ASP A 32 -0.27 -0.90 -14.58
CA ASP A 32 -1.32 -0.82 -15.59
C ASP A 32 -2.27 0.38 -15.39
N GLY A 33 -1.74 1.54 -14.97
CA GLY A 33 -2.50 2.77 -14.74
C GLY A 33 -3.19 2.86 -13.36
N THR A 34 -2.99 1.87 -12.49
CA THR A 34 -3.60 1.82 -11.15
C THR A 34 -2.52 1.76 -10.06
N PHE A 35 -2.67 2.54 -9.00
CA PHE A 35 -1.78 2.46 -7.84
C PHE A 35 -2.16 1.29 -6.93
N LEU A 36 -1.20 0.41 -6.67
CA LEU A 36 -1.33 -0.77 -5.82
C LEU A 36 -0.27 -0.75 -4.71
N VAL A 37 -0.54 -1.44 -3.60
CA VAL A 37 0.49 -1.71 -2.59
C VAL A 37 1.15 -3.04 -2.90
N PHE A 38 2.46 -3.01 -3.12
CA PHE A 38 3.29 -4.19 -3.28
C PHE A 38 3.82 -4.59 -1.91
N GLU A 39 3.35 -5.73 -1.41
CA GLU A 39 3.76 -6.22 -0.10
C GLU A 39 5.24 -6.61 -0.12
N LYS A 40 5.97 -6.25 0.93
CA LYS A 40 7.43 -6.45 1.00
C LYS A 40 7.81 -7.89 1.31
N ASP A 41 7.01 -8.56 2.14
CA ASP A 41 7.30 -9.91 2.66
C ASP A 41 6.66 -11.03 1.85
N SER A 42 5.65 -10.72 1.03
CA SER A 42 5.03 -11.68 0.11
C SER A 42 5.55 -11.46 -1.30
N SER A 43 6.07 -12.52 -1.91
CA SER A 43 6.71 -12.48 -3.23
C SER A 43 5.71 -12.11 -4.34
N GLY A 44 5.49 -10.81 -4.53
CA GLY A 44 4.70 -10.26 -5.63
C GLY A 44 3.20 -10.14 -5.39
N GLU A 45 2.72 -10.26 -4.15
CA GLU A 45 1.33 -9.94 -3.84
C GLU A 45 1.12 -8.42 -3.97
N CYS A 46 0.19 -8.04 -4.84
CA CYS A 46 -0.24 -6.66 -5.01
C CYS A 46 -1.65 -6.52 -4.45
N ILE A 47 -1.83 -5.55 -3.56
CA ILE A 47 -3.07 -5.33 -2.83
C ILE A 47 -3.78 -4.12 -3.43
N SER A 48 -5.06 -4.30 -3.76
CA SER A 48 -5.88 -3.23 -4.31
C SER A 48 -6.16 -2.17 -3.24
N PRO A 49 -6.18 -0.87 -3.58
CA PRO A 49 -6.62 0.18 -2.64
C PRO A 49 -8.02 -0.06 -2.06
N ASP A 50 -8.88 -0.80 -2.77
CA ASP A 50 -10.22 -1.16 -2.30
C ASP A 50 -10.19 -2.15 -1.12
N GLU A 51 -9.13 -2.94 -0.99
CA GLU A 51 -8.92 -3.88 0.12
C GLU A 51 -8.29 -3.19 1.34
N ILE A 52 -7.86 -1.94 1.18
CA ILE A 52 -7.10 -1.21 2.19
C ILE A 52 -8.00 -0.29 2.99
N ARG A 53 -7.95 -0.47 4.31
CA ARG A 53 -8.68 0.35 5.27
C ARG A 53 -7.99 1.69 5.49
N TRP A 54 -6.69 1.68 5.71
CA TRP A 54 -5.86 2.87 5.90
C TRP A 54 -4.39 2.59 5.57
N LEU A 55 -3.66 3.63 5.19
CA LEU A 55 -2.21 3.63 4.95
C LEU A 55 -1.59 4.88 5.54
N VAL A 56 -0.34 4.75 5.98
CA VAL A 56 0.55 5.85 6.35
C VAL A 56 1.94 5.59 5.78
N ARG A 57 2.72 6.65 5.58
CA ARG A 57 4.12 6.53 5.15
C ARG A 57 4.94 5.79 6.21
N ALA A 58 5.76 4.84 5.77
CA ALA A 58 6.68 4.14 6.65
C ALA A 58 7.84 5.08 7.01
N CYS A 59 8.03 5.35 8.31
CA CYS A 59 9.21 6.05 8.82
C CYS A 59 10.20 5.01 9.34
N ARG A 60 11.33 4.84 8.65
CA ARG A 60 12.48 4.09 9.17
C ARG A 60 13.39 5.08 9.91
N TYR A 61 13.57 4.88 11.22
CA TYR A 61 14.60 5.59 11.97
C TYR A 61 15.94 4.96 11.63
N CYS A 62 16.83 5.75 11.02
CA CYS A 62 18.21 5.38 10.73
C CYS A 62 19.07 5.50 11.99
#